data_AF-A0AAE7T1P8-F1
#
_entry.id   AF-A0AAE7T1P8-F1
#
_cell.length_a   1.000
_cell.length_b   1.000
_cell.length_c   1.000
_cell.angle_alpha   90.00
_cell.angle_beta   90.00
_cell.angle_gamma   90.00
#
_symmetry.space_group_name_H-M   'P 1'
#
loop_
_entity.id
_entity.type
_entity.pdbx_description
1 polymer ?
#
loop_
_entity_poly.entity_id
_entity_poly.type
_entity_poly.pdbx_seq_one_letter_code
_entity_poly.pdbx_strand_id
1 'polypeptide(L)'
;MNEKQLRNKIKNEVGVDLFTGLLKTVAPNISENDYIVSAFDCQHNTTKGSDLALVVATDTKILIATDRFFKKNDLQIINKSQITDMYTADSLFKKHLIIRTNNRTFKIVKIKQNKQLANLISAF
;
A
#
# COMPACT_ATOMS: atom_id res chain seq x y z
N MET A 1 -16.94 1.38 1.32
CA MET A 1 -16.90 0.01 1.88
C MET A 1 -16.50 0.07 3.37
N ASN A 2 -16.87 -0.92 4.19
CA ASN A 2 -16.40 -1.02 5.59
C ASN A 2 -15.16 -1.94 5.74
N GLU A 3 -14.52 -1.94 6.91
CA GLU A 3 -13.28 -2.70 7.17
C GLU A 3 -13.42 -4.21 6.89
N LYS A 4 -14.53 -4.82 7.34
CA LYS A 4 -14.80 -6.25 7.18
C LYS A 4 -14.98 -6.61 5.71
N GLN A 5 -15.72 -5.79 4.97
CA GLN A 5 -15.92 -5.96 3.53
C GLN A 5 -14.58 -5.85 2.78
N LEU A 6 -13.76 -4.84 3.09
CA LEU A 6 -12.46 -4.67 2.44
C LEU A 6 -11.53 -5.85 2.70
N ARG A 7 -11.45 -6.31 3.97
CA ARG A 7 -10.67 -7.49 4.34
C ARG A 7 -11.07 -8.73 3.53
N ASN A 8 -12.37 -9.00 3.44
CA ASN A 8 -12.87 -10.14 2.67
C ASN A 8 -12.54 -10.00 1.18
N LYS A 9 -12.67 -8.79 0.62
CA LYS A 9 -12.33 -8.53 -0.78
C LYS A 9 -10.85 -8.76 -1.06
N ILE A 10 -9.95 -8.25 -0.21
CA ILE A 10 -8.49 -8.50 -0.31
C ILE A 10 -8.19 -10.01 -0.25
N LYS A 11 -8.81 -10.73 0.68
CA LYS A 11 -8.62 -12.18 0.79
C LYS A 11 -9.06 -12.91 -0.47
N ASN A 12 -10.19 -12.53 -1.05
CA ASN A 12 -10.75 -13.16 -2.24
C ASN A 12 -9.95 -12.84 -3.51
N GLU A 13 -9.51 -11.58 -3.67
CA GLU A 13 -8.88 -11.12 -4.91
C GLU A 13 -7.37 -11.39 -4.96
N VAL A 14 -6.67 -11.24 -3.83
CA VAL A 14 -5.20 -11.37 -3.79
C VAL A 14 -4.70 -12.43 -2.80
N GLY A 15 -5.59 -13.12 -2.09
CA GLY A 15 -5.23 -14.26 -1.24
C GLY A 15 -4.50 -13.89 0.05
N VAL A 16 -4.59 -12.63 0.49
CA VAL A 16 -3.89 -12.13 1.69
C VAL A 16 -4.88 -11.89 2.82
N ASP A 17 -4.54 -12.34 4.03
CA ASP A 17 -5.29 -12.01 5.23
C ASP A 17 -4.54 -10.90 6.00
N LEU A 18 -5.19 -9.75 6.17
CA LEU A 18 -4.59 -8.55 6.79
C LEU A 18 -5.37 -8.19 8.05
N PHE A 19 -4.67 -8.08 9.19
CA PHE A 19 -5.29 -7.84 10.50
C PHE A 19 -5.09 -6.44 11.07
N THR A 20 -4.55 -5.52 10.28
CA THR A 20 -4.25 -4.16 10.70
C THR A 20 -5.50 -3.27 10.84
N GLY A 21 -5.51 -2.41 11.87
CA GLY A 21 -6.53 -1.36 12.03
C GLY A 21 -6.50 -0.29 10.92
N LEU A 22 -5.42 -0.24 10.13
CA LEU A 22 -5.27 0.65 8.98
C LEU A 22 -6.30 0.39 7.87
N LEU A 23 -6.91 -0.81 7.84
CA LEU A 23 -8.00 -1.13 6.93
C LEU A 23 -9.19 -0.16 7.08
N LYS A 24 -9.45 0.35 8.29
CA LYS A 24 -10.52 1.34 8.54
C LYS A 24 -10.25 2.66 7.81
N THR A 25 -8.98 3.03 7.65
CA THR A 25 -8.56 4.25 6.94
C THR A 25 -8.68 4.08 5.43
N VAL A 26 -8.40 2.88 4.92
CA VAL A 26 -8.42 2.59 3.47
C VAL A 26 -9.84 2.33 2.95
N ALA A 27 -10.67 1.58 3.69
CA ALA A 27 -11.97 1.08 3.23
C ALA A 27 -12.96 2.12 2.67
N PRO A 28 -13.03 3.37 3.18
CA PRO A 28 -13.90 4.39 2.60
C PRO A 28 -13.51 4.82 1.18
N ASN A 29 -12.27 4.58 0.77
CA ASN A 29 -11.70 5.05 -0.51
C ASN A 29 -11.66 3.97 -1.60
N ILE A 30 -12.17 2.78 -1.28
CA ILE A 30 -12.26 1.64 -2.20
C ILE A 30 -13.75 1.37 -2.48
N SER A 31 -14.10 1.44 -3.76
CA SER A 31 -15.42 1.06 -4.26
C SER A 31 -15.54 -0.47 -4.34
N GLU A 32 -16.77 -0.99 -4.32
CA GLU A 32 -17.00 -2.42 -4.54
C GLU A 32 -16.53 -2.87 -5.93
N ASN A 33 -16.60 -1.96 -6.91
CA ASN A 33 -16.17 -2.18 -8.30
C ASN A 33 -14.66 -2.04 -8.51
N ASP A 34 -13.92 -1.46 -7.55
CA ASP A 34 -12.46 -1.37 -7.67
C ASP A 34 -11.86 -2.79 -7.63
N TYR A 35 -10.97 -3.14 -8.54
CA TYR A 35 -10.29 -4.43 -8.51
C TYR A 35 -8.95 -4.33 -7.78
N ILE A 36 -8.75 -5.09 -6.70
CA ILE A 36 -7.53 -5.07 -5.90
C ILE A 36 -6.50 -5.98 -6.56
N VAL A 37 -5.37 -5.40 -6.96
CA VAL A 37 -4.27 -6.13 -7.62
C VAL A 37 -3.17 -6.53 -6.64
N SER A 38 -3.05 -5.81 -5.51
CA SER A 38 -2.09 -6.13 -4.47
C SER A 38 -2.48 -5.50 -3.13
N ALA A 39 -2.20 -6.20 -2.03
CA ALA A 39 -2.27 -5.63 -0.69
C ALA A 39 -1.22 -6.23 0.24
N PHE A 40 -0.57 -5.40 1.06
CA PHE A 40 0.43 -5.88 2.02
C PHE A 40 0.70 -4.89 3.17
N ASP A 41 0.99 -5.45 4.34
CA ASP A 41 1.55 -4.70 5.47
C ASP A 41 3.05 -4.44 5.24
N CYS A 42 3.48 -3.24 5.56
CA CYS A 42 4.85 -2.80 5.40
C CYS A 42 5.20 -1.75 6.46
N GLN A 43 6.35 -1.10 6.29
CA GLN A 43 6.65 0.12 7.02
C GLN A 43 6.91 1.26 6.06
N HIS A 44 6.56 2.47 6.47
CA HIS A 44 6.91 3.68 5.74
C HIS A 44 8.04 4.38 6.50
N ASN A 45 9.22 4.48 5.88
CA ASN A 45 10.33 5.18 6.51
C ASN A 45 10.07 6.68 6.42
N THR A 46 9.86 7.31 7.56
CA THR A 46 9.85 8.76 7.70
C THR A 46 11.15 9.22 8.33
N THR A 47 11.41 10.53 8.30
CA THR A 47 12.58 11.15 8.93
C THR A 47 12.63 10.96 10.46
N LYS A 48 11.57 10.44 11.09
CA LYS A 48 11.45 10.29 12.54
C LYS A 48 11.33 8.84 13.02
N GLY A 49 11.36 7.86 12.11
CA GLY A 49 11.21 6.45 12.44
C GLY A 49 10.57 5.65 11.31
N SER A 50 10.26 4.38 11.59
CA SER A 50 9.48 3.55 10.67
C SER A 50 8.04 3.46 11.17
N ASP A 51 7.11 4.05 10.40
CA ASP A 51 5.68 4.01 10.68
C ASP A 51 5.11 2.67 10.20
N LEU A 52 4.11 2.11 10.90
CA LEU A 52 3.34 0.99 10.37
C LEU A 52 2.57 1.47 9.16
N ALA A 53 2.59 0.69 8.08
CA ALA A 53 1.95 1.09 6.84
C ALA A 53 1.20 -0.09 6.21
N LEU A 54 0.09 0.25 5.56
CA LEU A 54 -0.72 -0.66 4.76
C LEU A 54 -0.75 -0.10 3.34
N VAL A 55 -0.35 -0.92 2.37
CA VAL A 55 -0.53 -0.63 0.96
C VAL A 55 -1.67 -1.48 0.43
N VAL A 56 -2.66 -0.83 -0.19
CA VAL A 56 -3.69 -1.49 -1.00
C VAL A 56 -3.70 -0.82 -2.35
N ALA A 57 -3.45 -1.60 -3.39
CA ALA A 57 -3.43 -1.13 -4.76
C ALA A 57 -4.60 -1.73 -5.53
N THR A 58 -5.30 -0.87 -6.23
CA THR A 58 -6.27 -1.26 -7.25
C THR A 58 -5.61 -1.19 -8.63
N ASP A 59 -6.33 -1.57 -9.67
CA ASP A 59 -5.95 -1.37 -11.07
C ASP A 59 -5.72 0.11 -11.48
N THR A 60 -6.29 1.05 -10.72
CA THR A 60 -6.33 2.49 -11.04
C THR A 60 -5.58 3.39 -10.07
N LYS A 61 -5.35 2.97 -8.82
CA LYS A 61 -4.72 3.80 -7.78
C LYS A 61 -4.03 2.96 -6.71
N ILE A 62 -3.06 3.56 -6.03
CA ILE A 62 -2.38 3.00 -4.86
C ILE A 62 -2.78 3.81 -3.64
N LEU A 63 -3.26 3.13 -2.60
CA LEU A 63 -3.57 3.71 -1.30
C LEU A 63 -2.50 3.27 -0.30
N ILE A 64 -1.89 4.23 0.38
CA ILE A 64 -0.90 4.01 1.43
C ILE A 64 -1.45 4.64 2.70
N ALA A 65 -1.92 3.81 3.63
CA ALA A 65 -2.31 4.25 4.95
C ALA A 65 -1.13 4.05 5.92
N THR A 66 -0.84 5.05 6.76
CA THR A 66 0.25 4.98 7.74
C THR A 66 -0.25 5.33 9.13
N ASP A 67 0.20 4.57 10.13
CA ASP A 67 -0.01 4.84 11.55
C ASP A 67 1.30 5.39 12.15
N ARG A 68 1.22 6.65 12.61
CA ARG A 68 2.26 7.28 13.42
C ARG A 68 1.79 7.22 14.86
N PHE A 69 2.53 6.51 15.71
CA PHE A 69 2.26 6.44 17.15
C PHE A 69 1.87 7.83 17.71
N PHE A 70 0.70 7.90 18.36
CA PHE A 70 0.10 9.10 18.97
C PHE A 70 -0.39 10.19 17.99
N LYS A 71 -0.53 9.90 16.69
CA LYS A 71 -1.10 10.82 15.69
C LYS A 71 -2.21 10.16 14.89
N LYS A 72 -3.08 10.98 14.28
CA LYS A 72 -4.12 10.50 13.36
C LYS A 72 -3.46 9.76 12.19
N ASN A 73 -4.03 8.62 11.81
CA ASN A 73 -3.62 7.89 10.62
C ASN A 73 -3.63 8.82 9.40
N ASP A 74 -2.56 8.77 8.63
CA ASP A 74 -2.45 9.48 7.36
C ASP A 74 -2.80 8.54 6.21
N LEU A 75 -3.36 9.10 5.14
CA LEU A 75 -3.74 8.37 3.94
C LEU A 75 -3.22 9.11 2.71
N GLN A 76 -2.38 8.43 1.94
CA GLN A 76 -1.90 8.91 0.66
C GLN A 76 -2.55 8.09 -0.46
N ILE A 77 -3.18 8.78 -1.41
CA ILE A 77 -3.75 8.17 -2.61
C ILE A 77 -2.91 8.63 -3.81
N ILE A 78 -2.47 7.67 -4.62
CA ILE A 78 -1.66 7.90 -5.81
C ILE A 78 -2.41 7.31 -6.99
N ASN A 79 -2.91 8.15 -7.88
CA ASN A 79 -3.56 7.65 -9.09
C ASN A 79 -2.50 7.10 -10.05
N LYS A 80 -2.83 6.02 -10.76
CA LYS A 80 -1.93 5.39 -11.75
C LYS A 80 -1.40 6.40 -12.77
N SER A 81 -2.26 7.30 -13.23
CA SER A 81 -1.91 8.38 -14.17
C SER A 81 -0.88 9.39 -13.65
N GLN A 82 -0.60 9.42 -12.34
CA GLN A 82 0.39 10.31 -11.74
C GLN A 82 1.76 9.65 -11.60
N ILE A 83 1.85 8.33 -11.78
CA ILE A 83 3.08 7.56 -11.56
C ILE A 83 3.93 7.65 -12.81
N THR A 84 5.16 8.13 -12.64
CA THR A 84 6.14 8.26 -13.73
C THR A 84 7.11 7.10 -13.78
N ASP A 85 7.36 6.47 -12.64
CA ASP A 85 8.30 5.37 -12.51
C ASP A 85 8.00 4.60 -11.22
N MET A 86 8.14 3.28 -11.27
CA MET A 86 7.94 2.40 -10.12
C MET A 86 8.88 1.21 -10.19
N TYR A 87 9.70 1.05 -9.16
CA TYR A 87 10.69 -0.02 -9.13
C TYR A 87 11.02 -0.46 -7.71
N THR A 88 11.58 -1.66 -7.60
CA THR A 88 12.12 -2.17 -6.35
C THR A 88 13.60 -1.87 -6.25
N ALA A 89 14.03 -1.36 -5.10
CA ALA A 89 15.44 -1.24 -4.75
C ALA A 89 15.76 -2.22 -3.62
N ASP A 90 16.77 -3.04 -3.82
CA ASP A 90 17.25 -3.96 -2.78
C ASP A 90 18.11 -3.20 -1.76
N SER A 91 17.91 -3.52 -0.49
CA SER A 91 18.80 -3.19 0.62
C SER A 91 19.28 -4.51 1.24
N LEU A 92 20.44 -4.48 1.90
CA LEU A 92 21.15 -5.63 2.50
C LEU A 92 20.26 -6.67 3.18
N PHE A 93 19.09 -6.29 3.70
CA PHE A 93 18.15 -7.23 4.34
C PHE A 93 16.69 -7.09 3.90
N LYS A 94 16.32 -6.12 3.06
CA LYS A 94 14.91 -5.76 2.80
C LYS A 94 14.70 -5.16 1.41
N LYS A 95 13.59 -5.51 0.75
CA LYS A 95 13.13 -4.83 -0.47
C LYS A 95 12.47 -3.51 -0.12
N HIS A 96 12.81 -2.47 -0.87
CA HIS A 96 12.13 -1.19 -0.86
C HIS A 96 11.36 -1.02 -2.17
N LEU A 97 10.15 -0.50 -2.08
CA LEU A 97 9.38 -0.04 -3.23
C LEU A 97 9.53 1.47 -3.34
N ILE A 98 9.97 1.92 -4.51
CA ILE A 98 10.05 3.34 -4.86
C ILE A 98 8.93 3.62 -5.86
N ILE A 99 8.08 4.59 -5.53
CA ILE A 99 7.04 5.10 -6.43
C ILE A 99 7.35 6.56 -6.69
N ARG A 100 7.64 6.92 -7.94
CA ARG A 100 7.83 8.30 -8.37
C ARG A 100 6.57 8.80 -9.03
N THR A 101 6.17 10.01 -8.66
CA THR A 101 5.12 10.76 -9.34
C THR A 101 5.70 12.05 -9.87
N ASN A 102 4.91 12.78 -10.66
CA ASN A 102 5.28 14.11 -11.16
C ASN A 102 5.75 15.08 -10.06
N ASN A 103 5.24 14.92 -8.83
CA ASN A 103 5.43 15.91 -7.75
C ASN A 103 6.22 15.37 -6.55
N ARG A 104 6.33 14.04 -6.39
CA ARG A 104 6.94 13.45 -5.19
C ARG A 104 7.44 12.02 -5.41
N THR A 105 8.39 11.61 -4.58
CA THR A 105 8.83 10.21 -4.49
C THR A 105 8.40 9.61 -3.16
N PHE A 106 7.82 8.42 -3.21
CA PHE A 106 7.48 7.62 -2.04
C PHE A 106 8.44 6.45 -1.91
N LYS A 107 8.84 6.18 -0.67
CA LYS A 107 9.67 5.03 -0.34
C LYS A 107 8.95 4.17 0.69
N ILE A 108 8.44 3.03 0.23
CA ILE A 108 7.81 2.02 1.09
C ILE A 108 8.87 0.95 1.38
N VAL A 109 9.01 0.56 2.64
CA VAL A 109 10.12 -0.28 3.11
C VAL A 109 9.63 -1.49 3.90
N LYS A 110 10.55 -2.43 4.16
CA LYS A 110 10.31 -3.63 4.98
C LYS A 110 9.09 -4.45 4.51
N ILE A 111 8.91 -4.55 3.21
CA ILE A 111 7.84 -5.34 2.58
C ILE A 111 8.21 -6.82 2.70
N LYS A 112 7.34 -7.64 3.30
CA LYS A 112 7.59 -9.09 3.49
C LYS A 112 6.93 -9.94 2.41
N GLN A 113 5.83 -9.46 1.83
CA GLN A 113 5.00 -10.19 0.87
C GLN A 113 5.52 -10.02 -0.56
N ASN A 114 6.63 -10.70 -0.91
CA ASN A 114 7.29 -10.59 -2.21
C ASN A 114 6.37 -10.82 -3.41
N LYS A 115 5.42 -11.76 -3.32
CA LYS A 115 4.43 -12.02 -4.38
C LYS A 115 3.54 -10.79 -4.63
N GLN A 116 3.06 -10.16 -3.55
CA GLN A 116 2.19 -8.98 -3.65
C GLN A 116 2.96 -7.78 -4.19
N LEU A 117 4.21 -7.61 -3.77
CA LEU A 117 5.10 -6.60 -4.34
C LEU A 117 5.32 -6.80 -5.85
N ALA A 118 5.56 -8.03 -6.30
CA ALA A 118 5.70 -8.34 -7.72
C ALA A 118 4.40 -8.08 -8.51
N ASN A 119 3.24 -8.48 -7.95
CA ASN A 119 1.94 -8.19 -8.54
C ASN A 119 1.71 -6.68 -8.69
N LEU A 120 2.09 -5.89 -7.68
CA LEU A 120 1.97 -4.44 -7.72
C LEU A 120 2.81 -3.83 -8.84
N ILE A 121 4.10 -4.19 -8.93
CA ILE A 121 4.98 -3.70 -10.00
C ILE A 121 4.47 -4.10 -11.38
N SER A 122 3.98 -5.33 -11.54
CA SER A 122 3.46 -5.80 -12.83
C SER A 122 2.18 -5.09 -13.27
N ALA A 123 1.42 -4.51 -12.33
CA ALA A 123 0.14 -3.87 -12.60
C ALA A 123 0.25 -2.37 -12.93
N PHE A 124 1.42 -1.74 -12.72
CA PHE A 124 1.62 -0.28 -12.82
C PHE A 124 2.76 0.08 -13.76
#